data_AF-A0A9D5JKX8-F1
#
_entry.id   AF-A0A9D5JKX8-F1
#
_cell.length_a   1.000
_cell.length_b   1.000
_cell.length_c   1.000
_cell.angle_alpha   90.00
_cell.angle_beta   90.00
_cell.angle_gamma   90.00
#
_symmetry.space_group_name_H-M   'P 1'
#
loop_
_entity.id
_entity.type
_entity.pdbx_description
1 polymer ?
#
loop_
_entity_poly.entity_id
_entity_poly.type
_entity_poly.pdbx_seq_one_letter_code
_entity_poly.pdbx_strand_id
1 'polypeptide(L)'
;PDSSSGTLEYVTVRHAGANLNAGLTFGGVGSGTTVNYVQVHNSSGDGIRFRGGRASANYLVLTGNAGEQLNIDEGYAGTVEYMVGVQGGDSSDNGIEVSDESYLELSNFTLLAADSTQGSGIRVNTGANPWFYNGVVVHGNTCLDYEQTAGDGRPGYLLGSDPLFNSVLFDCPDLVTTDTDNGDDPDTGRAAVETPGGNNVVASNTLDGFIAGALERGVSGAFSNHIGAFNPEEETNADNWAAGWTRDLLPEPVCPEGTEDAGYDTDGGEDVCYRQQ
;
A
#
# COMPACT_ATOMS: atom_id res chain seq x y z
N PRO A 1 -17.58 6.08 13.12
CA PRO A 1 -18.97 5.59 13.01
C PRO A 1 -18.94 4.06 13.01
N ASP A 2 -19.76 3.41 13.85
CA ASP A 2 -19.74 1.94 14.00
C ASP A 2 -20.76 1.23 13.09
N SER A 3 -21.35 1.97 12.15
CA SER A 3 -22.29 1.45 11.17
C SER A 3 -21.60 0.52 10.18
N SER A 4 -22.36 -0.44 9.65
CA SER A 4 -21.92 -1.28 8.53
C SER A 4 -22.54 -0.79 7.23
N SER A 5 -21.73 -0.67 6.19
CA SER A 5 -22.15 -0.47 4.79
C SER A 5 -22.18 -1.77 3.98
N GLY A 6 -21.94 -2.92 4.63
CA GLY A 6 -21.93 -4.24 4.00
C GLY A 6 -20.57 -4.93 4.05
N THR A 7 -20.34 -5.80 3.05
CA THR A 7 -19.14 -6.63 2.92
C THR A 7 -18.62 -6.56 1.49
N LEU A 8 -17.32 -6.30 1.34
CA LEU A 8 -16.55 -6.54 0.13
C LEU A 8 -15.53 -7.63 0.46
N GLU A 9 -15.58 -8.74 -0.28
CA GLU A 9 -14.66 -9.86 -0.13
C GLU A 9 -14.38 -10.47 -1.52
N TYR A 10 -13.10 -10.66 -1.86
CA TYR A 10 -12.65 -11.13 -3.17
C TYR A 10 -13.20 -10.29 -4.33
N VAL A 11 -13.00 -8.97 -4.24
CA VAL A 11 -13.47 -8.01 -5.24
C VAL A 11 -12.28 -7.47 -6.03
N THR A 12 -12.36 -7.55 -7.36
CA THR A 12 -11.38 -6.87 -8.23
C THR A 12 -12.04 -5.78 -9.07
N VAL A 13 -11.49 -4.57 -9.01
CA VAL A 13 -11.84 -3.45 -9.89
C VAL A 13 -10.69 -3.21 -10.85
N ARG A 14 -10.96 -3.28 -12.17
CA ARG A 14 -9.92 -3.16 -13.21
C ARG A 14 -10.23 -2.05 -14.18
N HIS A 15 -9.20 -1.33 -14.62
CA HIS A 15 -9.27 -0.36 -15.72
C HIS A 15 -10.34 0.72 -15.52
N ALA A 16 -10.49 1.19 -14.27
CA ALA A 16 -11.35 2.33 -13.96
C ALA A 16 -10.83 3.57 -14.69
N GLY A 17 -11.68 4.18 -15.53
CA GLY A 17 -11.27 5.19 -16.52
C GLY A 17 -11.33 6.66 -16.06
N ALA A 18 -10.86 7.54 -16.95
CA ALA A 18 -10.37 8.92 -16.73
C ALA A 18 -11.30 9.93 -16.02
N ASN A 19 -12.55 9.60 -15.73
CA ASN A 19 -13.48 10.49 -15.02
C ASN A 19 -13.67 10.10 -13.54
N LEU A 20 -12.99 9.06 -13.08
CA LEU A 20 -12.98 8.64 -11.69
C LEU A 20 -11.64 9.04 -11.06
N ASN A 21 -11.71 9.74 -9.92
CA ASN A 21 -10.52 10.11 -9.17
C ASN A 21 -9.83 8.90 -8.52
N ALA A 22 -10.55 7.78 -8.34
CA ALA A 22 -10.02 6.52 -7.83
C ALA A 22 -10.83 5.34 -8.39
N GLY A 23 -10.23 4.15 -8.43
CA GLY A 23 -10.91 2.92 -8.84
C GLY A 23 -11.96 2.48 -7.83
N LEU A 24 -11.69 2.69 -6.54
CA LEU A 24 -12.66 2.47 -5.46
C LEU A 24 -12.55 3.56 -4.40
N THR A 25 -13.66 4.24 -4.11
CA THR A 25 -13.73 5.27 -3.06
C THR A 25 -14.64 4.85 -1.92
N PHE A 26 -14.14 4.89 -0.69
CA PHE A 26 -14.91 4.71 0.53
C PHE A 26 -15.19 6.07 1.19
N GLY A 27 -16.39 6.61 1.02
CA GLY A 27 -16.81 7.88 1.60
C GLY A 27 -17.57 7.71 2.92
N GLY A 28 -16.95 8.05 4.06
CA GLY A 28 -17.61 8.05 5.37
C GLY A 28 -18.03 6.67 5.88
N VAL A 29 -17.38 5.61 5.39
CA VAL A 29 -17.77 4.21 5.66
C VAL A 29 -17.42 3.82 7.10
N GLY A 30 -18.36 3.18 7.79
CA GLY A 30 -18.21 2.85 9.21
C GLY A 30 -17.42 1.56 9.46
N SER A 31 -16.90 1.43 10.69
CA SER A 31 -16.03 0.33 11.14
C SER A 31 -16.73 -1.03 11.20
N GLY A 32 -18.06 -1.09 11.11
CA GLY A 32 -18.81 -2.34 10.98
C GLY A 32 -18.81 -2.92 9.57
N THR A 33 -18.17 -2.25 8.60
CA THR A 33 -18.06 -2.71 7.21
C THR A 33 -16.88 -3.67 7.07
N THR A 34 -17.07 -4.78 6.37
CA THR A 34 -15.98 -5.72 6.07
C THR A 34 -15.40 -5.39 4.70
N VAL A 35 -14.09 -5.16 4.62
CA VAL A 35 -13.36 -4.94 3.36
C VAL A 35 -12.13 -5.84 3.36
N ASN A 36 -12.22 -7.00 2.73
CA ASN A 36 -11.13 -7.97 2.70
C ASN A 36 -10.86 -8.41 1.25
N TYR A 37 -9.62 -8.77 0.90
CA TYR A 37 -9.29 -9.33 -0.42
C TYR A 37 -9.83 -8.45 -1.56
N VAL A 38 -9.37 -7.20 -1.60
CA VAL A 38 -9.78 -6.23 -2.62
C VAL A 38 -8.59 -5.85 -3.47
N GLN A 39 -8.75 -5.98 -4.79
CA GLN A 39 -7.77 -5.53 -5.76
C GLN A 39 -8.31 -4.34 -6.55
N VAL A 40 -7.47 -3.31 -6.71
CA VAL A 40 -7.65 -2.29 -7.76
C VAL A 40 -6.46 -2.30 -8.69
N HIS A 41 -6.74 -2.51 -9.97
CA HIS A 41 -5.74 -2.70 -11.01
C HIS A 41 -5.92 -1.71 -12.16
N ASN A 42 -4.85 -0.99 -12.51
CA ASN A 42 -4.77 -0.07 -13.64
C ASN A 42 -5.90 0.97 -13.66
N SER A 43 -6.21 1.58 -12.51
CA SER A 43 -7.05 2.78 -12.43
C SER A 43 -6.36 3.98 -13.08
N SER A 44 -7.10 4.83 -13.77
CA SER A 44 -6.59 6.11 -14.31
C SER A 44 -6.46 7.20 -13.24
N GLY A 45 -6.95 6.95 -12.03
CA GLY A 45 -6.68 7.75 -10.84
C GLY A 45 -6.08 6.84 -9.77
N ASP A 46 -6.42 7.07 -8.51
CA ASP A 46 -5.90 6.26 -7.41
C ASP A 46 -6.43 4.83 -7.48
N GLY A 47 -5.78 3.91 -6.78
CA GLY A 47 -6.28 2.56 -6.53
C GLY A 47 -7.50 2.61 -5.60
N ILE A 48 -7.23 2.70 -4.30
CA ILE A 48 -8.27 2.87 -3.27
C ILE A 48 -8.13 4.24 -2.63
N ARG A 49 -9.25 4.96 -2.51
CA ARG A 49 -9.34 6.20 -1.76
C ARG A 49 -10.29 6.08 -0.57
N PHE A 50 -9.80 6.29 0.65
CA PHE A 50 -10.65 6.44 1.84
C PHE A 50 -10.85 7.93 2.13
N ARG A 51 -12.11 8.37 2.18
CA ARG A 51 -12.50 9.77 2.45
C ARG A 51 -13.38 9.82 3.69
N GLY A 52 -12.79 10.13 4.84
CA GLY A 52 -13.47 10.04 6.13
C GLY A 52 -13.95 8.62 6.49
N GLY A 53 -14.57 8.48 7.65
CA GLY A 53 -15.03 7.18 8.14
C GLY A 53 -13.95 6.40 8.90
N ARG A 54 -14.21 5.12 9.16
CA ARG A 54 -13.40 4.25 10.05
C ARG A 54 -13.40 2.78 9.64
N ALA A 55 -13.72 2.48 8.37
CA ALA A 55 -13.71 1.10 7.88
C ALA A 55 -12.28 0.56 7.88
N SER A 56 -12.04 -0.58 8.52
CA SER A 56 -10.78 -1.31 8.38
C SER A 56 -10.79 -2.15 7.11
N ALA A 57 -9.62 -2.34 6.51
CA ALA A 57 -9.48 -3.17 5.33
C ALA A 57 -8.28 -4.11 5.43
N ASN A 58 -8.40 -5.34 4.93
CA ASN A 58 -7.30 -6.30 4.96
C ASN A 58 -7.07 -6.94 3.59
N TYR A 59 -5.84 -7.35 3.31
CA TYR A 59 -5.49 -8.05 2.07
C TYR A 59 -5.82 -7.22 0.82
N LEU A 60 -5.14 -6.08 0.69
CA LEU A 60 -5.32 -5.15 -0.42
C LEU A 60 -4.23 -5.31 -1.47
N VAL A 61 -4.62 -5.33 -2.75
CA VAL A 61 -3.68 -5.36 -3.88
C VAL A 61 -3.94 -4.18 -4.80
N LEU A 62 -2.95 -3.30 -4.95
CA LEU A 62 -3.08 -2.03 -5.66
C LEU A 62 -1.96 -1.99 -6.69
N THR A 63 -2.31 -2.08 -7.97
CA THR A 63 -1.33 -2.34 -9.03
C THR A 63 -1.56 -1.42 -10.22
N GLY A 64 -0.51 -0.74 -10.68
CA GLY A 64 -0.52 0.05 -11.91
C GLY A 64 -1.47 1.24 -11.92
N ASN A 65 -1.93 1.71 -10.75
CA ASN A 65 -2.82 2.87 -10.67
C ASN A 65 -2.05 4.15 -10.98
N ALA A 66 -2.64 5.06 -11.76
CA ALA A 66 -1.98 6.29 -12.21
C ALA A 66 -1.97 7.40 -11.15
N GLY A 67 -2.89 7.38 -10.19
CA GLY A 67 -2.79 8.18 -8.97
C GLY A 67 -2.01 7.45 -7.90
N GLU A 68 -2.38 7.67 -6.64
CA GLU A 68 -1.82 6.89 -5.55
C GLU A 68 -2.28 5.43 -5.58
N GLN A 69 -1.47 4.51 -5.06
CA GLN A 69 -1.98 3.16 -4.83
C GLN A 69 -3.04 3.21 -3.72
N LEU A 70 -2.73 3.91 -2.63
CA LEU A 70 -3.65 4.18 -1.52
C LEU A 70 -3.67 5.68 -1.20
N ASN A 71 -4.85 6.30 -1.28
CA ASN A 71 -5.06 7.70 -0.90
C ASN A 71 -6.01 7.79 0.30
N ILE A 72 -5.63 8.56 1.32
CA ILE A 72 -6.40 8.75 2.56
C ILE A 72 -6.63 10.25 2.77
N ASP A 73 -7.89 10.67 2.83
CA ASP A 73 -8.27 12.07 3.03
C ASP A 73 -9.54 12.23 3.91
N GLU A 74 -9.96 13.49 4.09
CA GLU A 74 -11.20 13.90 4.77
C GLU A 74 -11.39 13.32 6.19
N GLY A 75 -10.31 13.21 6.97
CA GLY A 75 -10.35 12.81 8.37
C GLY A 75 -10.66 11.33 8.58
N TYR A 76 -10.27 10.47 7.64
CA TYR A 76 -10.37 9.02 7.82
C TYR A 76 -9.59 8.58 9.06
N ALA A 77 -10.15 7.64 9.83
CA ALA A 77 -9.51 7.10 11.04
C ALA A 77 -9.74 5.59 11.15
N GLY A 78 -8.89 4.80 10.51
CA GLY A 78 -9.03 3.34 10.44
C GLY A 78 -7.71 2.61 10.19
N THR A 79 -7.80 1.30 9.97
CA THR A 79 -6.64 0.41 9.87
C THR A 79 -6.62 -0.34 8.55
N VAL A 80 -5.42 -0.59 8.04
CA VAL A 80 -5.16 -1.48 6.91
C VAL A 80 -4.10 -2.50 7.30
N GLU A 81 -4.32 -3.79 7.04
CA GLU A 81 -3.33 -4.85 7.29
C GLU A 81 -3.19 -5.75 6.06
N TYR A 82 -1.96 -6.11 5.70
CA TYR A 82 -1.64 -6.86 4.46
C TYR A 82 -1.99 -6.07 3.22
N MET A 83 -1.03 -5.28 2.73
CA MET A 83 -1.19 -4.48 1.52
C MET A 83 0.01 -4.63 0.59
N VAL A 84 -0.27 -4.86 -0.68
CA VAL A 84 0.71 -4.79 -1.76
C VAL A 84 0.37 -3.62 -2.67
N GLY A 85 1.32 -2.70 -2.82
CA GLY A 85 1.26 -1.59 -3.78
C GLY A 85 2.35 -1.75 -4.83
N VAL A 86 1.99 -1.73 -6.11
CA VAL A 86 2.94 -1.74 -7.23
C VAL A 86 2.59 -0.58 -8.15
N GLN A 87 3.48 0.39 -8.29
CA GLN A 87 3.26 1.52 -9.18
C GLN A 87 3.33 1.13 -10.66
N GLY A 88 2.70 1.93 -11.52
CA GLY A 88 2.69 1.76 -12.97
C GLY A 88 3.83 2.49 -13.69
N GLY A 89 4.93 2.77 -12.99
CA GLY A 89 6.03 3.63 -13.47
C GLY A 89 5.72 5.13 -13.35
N ASP A 90 6.41 5.96 -14.14
CA ASP A 90 6.36 7.44 -14.06
C ASP A 90 4.98 8.08 -14.31
N SER A 91 3.97 7.30 -14.72
CA SER A 91 2.59 7.78 -14.82
C SER A 91 1.83 7.74 -13.49
N SER A 92 2.39 7.06 -12.47
CA SER A 92 1.89 7.07 -11.10
C SER A 92 2.39 8.32 -10.35
N ASP A 93 1.62 8.79 -9.37
CA ASP A 93 2.07 9.83 -8.43
C ASP A 93 2.75 9.16 -7.21
N ASN A 94 2.19 9.29 -6.01
CA ASN A 94 2.78 8.70 -4.81
C ASN A 94 2.37 7.23 -4.63
N GLY A 95 3.13 6.44 -3.88
CA GLY A 95 2.69 5.09 -3.53
C GLY A 95 1.50 5.14 -2.58
N ILE A 96 1.66 5.88 -1.49
CA ILE A 96 0.63 6.16 -0.49
C ILE A 96 0.60 7.67 -0.24
N GLU A 97 -0.60 8.25 -0.18
CA GLU A 97 -0.78 9.62 0.33
C GLU A 97 -1.74 9.61 1.53
N VAL A 98 -1.38 10.35 2.58
CA VAL A 98 -2.25 10.61 3.73
C VAL A 98 -2.33 12.12 3.98
N SER A 99 -3.55 12.65 3.95
CA SER A 99 -3.85 14.07 4.04
C SER A 99 -5.05 14.37 4.95
N ASP A 100 -5.41 15.65 5.06
CA ASP A 100 -6.66 16.15 5.64
C ASP A 100 -7.00 15.59 7.03
N GLU A 101 -6.08 15.76 7.99
CA GLU A 101 -6.28 15.38 9.40
C GLU A 101 -6.62 13.89 9.60
N SER A 102 -6.20 13.05 8.65
CA SER A 102 -6.46 11.61 8.70
C SER A 102 -5.45 10.84 9.54
N TYR A 103 -5.91 9.72 10.09
CA TYR A 103 -5.15 8.75 10.85
C TYR A 103 -5.30 7.36 10.19
N LEU A 104 -4.24 6.92 9.51
CA LEU A 104 -4.13 5.57 8.97
C LEU A 104 -3.17 4.78 9.86
N GLU A 105 -3.58 3.61 10.33
CA GLU A 105 -2.64 2.59 10.80
C GLU A 105 -2.49 1.54 9.72
N LEU A 106 -1.30 1.45 9.10
CA LEU A 106 -0.98 0.47 8.06
C LEU A 106 0.08 -0.51 8.55
N SER A 107 -0.20 -1.80 8.48
CA SER A 107 0.70 -2.86 8.92
C SER A 107 0.88 -3.96 7.88
N ASN A 108 2.05 -4.60 7.91
CA ASN A 108 2.43 -5.71 7.03
C ASN A 108 2.21 -5.34 5.55
N PHE A 109 3.03 -4.43 5.02
CA PHE A 109 2.83 -3.89 3.67
C PHE A 109 4.11 -3.91 2.85
N THR A 110 3.95 -3.99 1.53
CA THR A 110 5.04 -3.90 0.57
C THR A 110 4.64 -2.96 -0.55
N LEU A 111 5.39 -1.87 -0.70
CA LEU A 111 5.22 -0.88 -1.75
C LEU A 111 6.43 -0.94 -2.69
N LEU A 112 6.18 -1.20 -3.98
CA LEU A 112 7.19 -1.32 -5.02
C LEU A 112 6.97 -0.29 -6.12
N ALA A 113 7.99 0.53 -6.34
CA ALA A 113 8.03 1.60 -7.34
C ALA A 113 9.47 1.87 -7.79
N ALA A 114 10.30 0.83 -7.87
CA ALA A 114 11.74 0.95 -8.12
C ALA A 114 12.09 1.62 -9.47
N ASP A 115 11.17 1.56 -10.43
CA ASP A 115 11.29 2.14 -11.76
C ASP A 115 10.58 3.50 -11.91
N SER A 116 9.92 3.99 -10.85
CA SER A 116 9.30 5.31 -10.82
C SER A 116 10.31 6.36 -10.36
N THR A 117 10.52 7.37 -11.20
CA THR A 117 11.33 8.56 -10.90
C THR A 117 10.47 9.77 -10.54
N GLN A 118 9.15 9.62 -10.61
CA GLN A 118 8.16 10.65 -10.31
C GLN A 118 7.46 10.32 -8.98
N GLY A 119 7.01 11.34 -8.26
CA GLY A 119 6.37 11.17 -6.96
C GLY A 119 7.30 10.57 -5.91
N SER A 120 6.69 10.00 -4.87
CA SER A 120 7.35 9.48 -3.68
C SER A 120 6.72 8.17 -3.22
N GLY A 121 7.47 7.35 -2.47
CA GLY A 121 6.92 6.15 -1.86
C GLY A 121 5.71 6.48 -0.97
N ILE A 122 5.90 7.37 0.00
CA ILE A 122 4.86 7.83 0.91
C ILE A 122 4.86 9.35 0.91
N ARG A 123 3.68 9.97 0.80
CA ARG A 123 3.47 11.41 1.02
C ARG A 123 2.56 11.65 2.22
N VAL A 124 2.94 12.59 3.08
CA VAL A 124 2.14 12.99 4.24
C VAL A 124 1.99 14.50 4.27
N ASN A 125 0.75 14.99 4.37
CA ASN A 125 0.45 16.42 4.39
C ASN A 125 -0.81 16.77 5.20
N THR A 126 -1.12 18.06 5.29
CA THR A 126 -2.41 18.62 5.75
C THR A 126 -2.92 18.04 7.08
N GLY A 127 -2.05 17.97 8.08
CA GLY A 127 -2.34 17.51 9.44
C GLY A 127 -2.47 16.00 9.57
N ALA A 128 -2.15 15.21 8.55
CA ALA A 128 -2.20 13.76 8.65
C ALA A 128 -1.18 13.21 9.65
N ASN A 129 -1.57 12.15 10.36
CA ASN A 129 -0.74 11.46 11.34
C ASN A 129 -0.82 9.93 11.19
N PRO A 130 -0.29 9.35 10.10
CA PRO A 130 -0.31 7.90 9.89
C PRO A 130 0.77 7.16 10.67
N TRP A 131 0.47 5.91 11.03
CA TRP A 131 1.39 4.96 11.64
C TRP A 131 1.63 3.78 10.70
N PHE A 132 2.88 3.51 10.40
CA PHE A 132 3.32 2.46 9.50
C PHE A 132 4.15 1.42 10.26
N TYR A 133 3.76 0.16 10.11
CA TYR A 133 4.39 -0.97 10.80
C TYR A 133 4.76 -2.11 9.85
N ASN A 134 5.88 -2.78 10.11
CA ASN A 134 6.27 -4.01 9.42
C ASN A 134 6.25 -3.86 7.89
N GLY A 135 6.81 -2.77 7.38
CA GLY A 135 6.68 -2.36 5.98
C GLY A 135 7.95 -2.57 5.17
N VAL A 136 7.79 -2.64 3.85
CA VAL A 136 8.89 -2.46 2.89
C VAL A 136 8.48 -1.41 1.87
N VAL A 137 9.30 -0.37 1.72
CA VAL A 137 9.10 0.73 0.76
C VAL A 137 10.29 0.76 -0.19
N VAL A 138 10.03 0.52 -1.46
CA VAL A 138 11.02 0.62 -2.55
C VAL A 138 10.54 1.65 -3.56
N HIS A 139 11.33 2.69 -3.82
CA HIS A 139 10.98 3.75 -4.78
C HIS A 139 12.21 4.24 -5.53
N GLY A 140 12.06 4.54 -6.83
CA GLY A 140 13.16 5.03 -7.69
C GLY A 140 13.53 6.51 -7.51
N ASN A 141 12.81 7.23 -6.65
CA ASN A 141 13.03 8.64 -6.30
C ASN A 141 13.27 8.82 -4.79
N THR A 142 12.27 9.30 -4.04
CA THR A 142 12.33 9.39 -2.57
C THR A 142 11.37 8.41 -1.91
N CYS A 143 11.74 7.93 -0.73
CA CYS A 143 10.88 7.07 0.09
C CYS A 143 9.76 7.86 0.78
N LEU A 144 10.06 9.08 1.24
CA LEU A 144 9.14 9.91 2.00
C LEU A 144 9.14 11.35 1.47
N ASP A 145 7.95 11.86 1.22
CA ASP A 145 7.67 13.28 1.07
C ASP A 145 6.82 13.72 2.26
N TYR A 146 7.39 14.61 3.06
CA TYR A 146 6.78 15.07 4.31
C TYR A 146 6.61 16.57 4.22
N GLU A 147 5.37 17.06 4.26
CA GLU A 147 5.10 18.49 4.18
C GLU A 147 5.12 19.16 5.55
N GLN A 148 5.46 20.45 5.59
CA GLN A 148 5.35 21.33 6.76
C GLN A 148 3.92 21.37 7.34
N THR A 149 2.92 21.00 6.53
CA THR A 149 1.53 20.97 6.95
C THR A 149 1.13 19.65 7.62
N ALA A 150 1.94 18.59 7.52
CA ALA A 150 1.68 17.28 8.13
C ALA A 150 1.74 17.32 9.67
N GLY A 151 1.18 16.28 10.32
CA GLY A 151 1.25 16.11 11.77
C GLY A 151 0.72 17.32 12.55
N ASP A 152 1.51 17.81 13.50
CA ASP A 152 1.18 18.99 14.30
C ASP A 152 1.52 20.34 13.62
N GLY A 153 1.99 20.29 12.37
CA GLY A 153 2.27 21.44 11.51
C GLY A 153 1.03 22.29 11.16
N ARG A 154 -0.17 21.79 11.49
CA ARG A 154 -1.43 22.53 11.39
C ARG A 154 -1.85 23.12 12.76
N PRO A 155 -1.88 24.46 12.92
CA PRO A 155 -2.28 25.09 14.18
C PRO A 155 -3.65 24.61 14.68
N GLY A 156 -3.67 23.97 15.86
CA GLY A 156 -4.89 23.50 16.52
C GLY A 156 -5.23 22.02 16.31
N TYR A 157 -4.42 21.27 15.56
CA TYR A 157 -4.54 19.82 15.39
C TYR A 157 -3.49 19.05 16.20
N LEU A 158 -3.85 17.83 16.66
CA LEU A 158 -3.10 16.91 17.55
C LEU A 158 -1.69 17.37 17.98
N LEU A 159 -1.65 18.26 18.99
CA LEU A 159 -0.40 18.80 19.52
C LEU A 159 0.47 17.68 20.11
N GLY A 160 1.60 17.37 19.46
CA GLY A 160 2.64 16.48 20.00
C GLY A 160 2.58 15.01 19.59
N SER A 161 2.08 14.69 18.40
CA SER A 161 2.24 13.35 17.82
C SER A 161 2.49 13.43 16.33
N ASP A 162 3.72 13.08 15.92
CA ASP A 162 4.12 12.97 14.51
C ASP A 162 3.83 11.55 13.97
N PRO A 163 3.78 11.40 12.64
CA PRO A 163 3.69 10.10 11.99
C PRO A 163 4.78 9.16 12.50
N LEU A 164 4.41 7.88 12.63
CA LEU A 164 5.30 6.87 13.19
C LEU A 164 5.66 5.85 12.12
N PHE A 165 6.95 5.53 12.05
CA PHE A 165 7.43 4.36 11.34
C PHE A 165 8.08 3.41 12.34
N ASN A 166 7.70 2.14 12.31
CA ASN A 166 8.37 1.13 13.14
C ASN A 166 8.47 -0.21 12.42
N SER A 167 9.71 -0.69 12.26
CA SER A 167 10.02 -1.92 11.53
C SER A 167 9.69 -1.77 10.04
N VAL A 168 10.05 -0.64 9.45
CA VAL A 168 9.91 -0.37 8.02
C VAL A 168 11.29 -0.34 7.37
N LEU A 169 11.46 -1.11 6.29
CA LEU A 169 12.63 -1.05 5.44
C LEU A 169 12.39 -0.05 4.30
N PHE A 170 13.33 0.85 4.08
CA PHE A 170 13.33 1.88 3.05
C PHE A 170 14.49 1.66 2.09
N ASP A 171 14.18 1.47 0.82
CA ASP A 171 15.13 1.35 -0.28
C ASP A 171 14.81 2.38 -1.37
N CYS A 172 15.43 3.55 -1.25
CA CYS A 172 15.28 4.65 -2.18
C CYS A 172 16.61 5.40 -2.34
N PRO A 173 16.86 6.04 -3.50
CA PRO A 173 17.99 6.97 -3.67
C PRO A 173 18.09 7.99 -2.55
N ASP A 174 16.97 8.63 -2.21
CA ASP A 174 16.85 9.53 -1.08
C ASP A 174 15.78 9.04 -0.09
N LEU A 175 16.07 9.13 1.21
CA LEU A 175 15.09 8.73 2.23
C LEU A 175 13.90 9.70 2.30
N VAL A 176 14.20 11.00 2.21
CA VAL A 176 13.24 12.09 2.25
C VAL A 176 13.46 12.99 1.04
N THR A 177 12.39 13.64 0.57
CA THR A 177 12.48 14.70 -0.46
C THR A 177 13.62 15.67 -0.13
N THR A 178 14.34 16.11 -1.16
CA THR A 178 15.38 17.13 -1.02
C THR A 178 14.95 18.47 -1.58
N ASP A 179 13.76 18.53 -2.18
CA ASP A 179 13.11 19.77 -2.56
C ASP A 179 12.58 20.45 -1.30
N THR A 180 12.78 21.76 -1.19
CA THR A 180 12.24 22.58 -0.08
C THR A 180 11.32 23.69 -0.60
N ASP A 181 11.08 23.72 -1.90
CA ASP A 181 10.52 24.87 -2.59
C ASP A 181 8.99 24.83 -2.59
N ASN A 182 8.38 23.70 -2.19
CA ASN A 182 6.95 23.44 -2.25
C ASN A 182 6.27 23.25 -0.88
N GLY A 183 6.96 23.58 0.21
CA GLY A 183 6.41 23.42 1.57
C GLY A 183 6.77 22.09 2.23
N ASP A 184 7.72 21.35 1.66
CA ASP A 184 8.32 20.16 2.23
C ASP A 184 9.09 20.49 3.54
N ASP A 185 9.13 19.52 4.45
CA ASP A 185 9.88 19.50 5.70
C ASP A 185 10.67 18.19 5.84
N PRO A 186 11.79 18.07 5.12
CA PRO A 186 12.58 16.84 5.11
C PRO A 186 13.28 16.56 6.44
N ASP A 187 13.53 17.57 7.27
CA ASP A 187 14.12 17.39 8.59
C ASP A 187 13.13 16.66 9.53
N THR A 188 11.87 17.09 9.54
CA THR A 188 10.81 16.42 10.31
C THR A 188 10.51 15.03 9.75
N GLY A 189 10.42 14.88 8.43
CA GLY A 189 10.23 13.58 7.79
C GLY A 189 11.34 12.58 8.15
N ARG A 190 12.60 13.04 8.17
CA ARG A 190 13.74 12.21 8.57
C ARG A 190 13.67 11.84 10.04
N ALA A 191 13.35 12.80 10.91
CA ALA A 191 13.20 12.55 12.34
C ALA A 191 12.10 11.51 12.64
N ALA A 192 10.99 11.52 11.88
CA ALA A 192 9.92 10.53 12.00
C ALA A 192 10.43 9.11 11.71
N VAL A 193 11.21 8.92 10.64
CA VAL A 193 11.82 7.62 10.30
C VAL A 193 12.91 7.21 11.31
N GLU A 194 13.72 8.16 11.76
CA GLU A 194 14.85 7.92 12.68
C GLU A 194 14.44 7.94 14.17
N THR A 195 13.13 7.90 14.46
CA THR A 195 12.58 7.95 15.82
C THR A 195 13.19 6.86 16.73
N PRO A 196 13.72 7.22 17.92
CA PRO A 196 14.28 6.24 18.85
C PRO A 196 13.27 5.14 19.23
N GLY A 197 13.66 3.88 19.05
CA GLY A 197 12.82 2.71 19.34
C GLY A 197 12.03 2.17 18.15
N GLY A 198 12.11 2.82 16.98
CA GLY A 198 11.69 2.21 15.71
C GLY A 198 12.79 1.27 15.18
N ASN A 199 12.41 0.07 14.72
CA ASN A 199 13.33 -0.86 14.08
C ASN A 199 13.47 -0.59 12.56
N ASN A 200 13.43 0.68 12.15
CA ASN A 200 13.48 1.04 10.73
C ASN A 200 14.88 0.81 10.15
N VAL A 201 14.95 0.46 8.88
CA VAL A 201 16.21 0.19 8.16
C VAL A 201 16.21 0.97 6.85
N VAL A 202 17.31 1.65 6.56
CA VAL A 202 17.54 2.31 5.26
C VAL A 202 18.68 1.59 4.56
N ALA A 203 18.34 0.74 3.58
CA ALA A 203 19.29 -0.09 2.86
C ALA A 203 18.63 -0.73 1.64
N SER A 204 19.45 -1.15 0.66
CA SER A 204 18.97 -1.85 -0.53
C SER A 204 18.27 -3.15 -0.18
N ASN A 205 17.03 -3.29 -0.61
CA ASN A 205 16.18 -4.44 -0.32
C ASN A 205 16.76 -5.73 -0.92
N THR A 206 16.33 -6.87 -0.39
CA THR A 206 16.69 -8.19 -0.91
C THR A 206 15.46 -9.05 -1.23
N LEU A 207 14.32 -8.40 -1.50
CA LEU A 207 13.07 -9.08 -1.83
C LEU A 207 13.28 -10.10 -2.97
N ASP A 208 12.72 -11.28 -2.80
CA ASP A 208 12.54 -12.24 -3.90
C ASP A 208 11.10 -12.13 -4.38
N GLY A 209 10.88 -11.39 -5.46
CA GLY A 209 9.54 -10.96 -5.86
C GLY A 209 8.91 -10.09 -4.77
N PHE A 210 7.89 -10.62 -4.10
CA PHE A 210 7.23 -9.95 -2.97
C PHE A 210 7.61 -10.53 -1.60
N ILE A 211 8.36 -11.63 -1.56
CA ILE A 211 8.70 -12.31 -0.32
C ILE A 211 9.95 -11.69 0.31
N ALA A 212 9.90 -11.48 1.63
CA ALA A 212 11.00 -10.93 2.41
C ALA A 212 12.32 -11.72 2.26
N GLY A 213 13.36 -11.02 1.81
CA GLY A 213 14.71 -11.52 1.60
C GLY A 213 15.57 -11.57 2.86
N ALA A 214 16.88 -11.73 2.68
CA ALA A 214 17.82 -11.85 3.80
C ALA A 214 17.88 -10.58 4.66
N LEU A 215 17.81 -9.40 4.03
CA LEU A 215 17.82 -8.12 4.72
C LEU A 215 16.50 -7.86 5.44
N GLU A 216 15.37 -8.07 4.75
CA GLU A 216 14.02 -7.86 5.31
C GLU A 216 13.79 -8.78 6.52
N ARG A 217 14.16 -10.06 6.42
CA ARG A 217 14.08 -11.02 7.54
C ARG A 217 15.02 -10.68 8.71
N GLY A 218 16.01 -9.82 8.49
CA GLY A 218 16.87 -9.30 9.55
C GLY A 218 16.22 -8.18 10.37
N VAL A 219 15.14 -7.57 9.86
CA VAL A 219 14.39 -6.52 10.56
C VAL A 219 13.43 -7.17 11.55
N SER A 220 13.56 -6.82 12.83
CA SER A 220 12.65 -7.29 13.87
C SER A 220 11.31 -6.58 13.74
N GLY A 221 10.23 -7.31 13.45
CA GLY A 221 8.87 -6.76 13.38
C GLY A 221 8.40 -6.13 14.70
N ALA A 222 7.54 -5.13 14.61
CA ALA A 222 7.03 -4.37 15.74
C ALA A 222 6.08 -5.20 16.62
N PHE A 223 5.33 -6.12 16.00
CA PHE A 223 4.39 -7.04 16.67
C PHE A 223 4.20 -8.39 15.93
N SER A 224 4.78 -8.55 14.74
CA SER A 224 4.88 -9.81 14.01
C SER A 224 6.34 -10.28 13.94
N ASN A 225 6.57 -11.49 13.45
CA ASN A 225 7.91 -12.05 13.23
C ASN A 225 8.53 -11.65 11.88
N HIS A 226 7.89 -10.79 11.08
CA HIS A 226 8.35 -10.41 9.75
C HIS A 226 7.97 -8.97 9.39
N ILE A 227 8.57 -8.45 8.32
CA ILE A 227 8.15 -7.23 7.64
C ILE A 227 7.73 -7.57 6.20
N GLY A 228 6.96 -6.70 5.58
CA GLY A 228 6.39 -6.93 4.25
C GLY A 228 4.97 -7.48 4.30
N ALA A 229 4.36 -7.58 3.12
CA ALA A 229 2.97 -8.02 2.97
C ALA A 229 2.77 -9.53 3.10
N PHE A 230 3.85 -10.32 3.07
CA PHE A 230 3.81 -11.77 3.05
C PHE A 230 4.73 -12.34 4.13
N ASN A 231 4.27 -13.39 4.81
CA ASN A 231 5.04 -14.13 5.80
C ASN A 231 6.06 -15.04 5.10
N PRO A 232 7.37 -14.74 5.15
CA PRO A 232 8.38 -15.52 4.43
C PRO A 232 8.60 -16.93 4.97
N GLU A 233 8.05 -17.28 6.14
CA GLU A 233 8.14 -18.62 6.71
C GLU A 233 7.02 -19.55 6.20
N GLU A 234 5.92 -18.98 5.72
CA GLU A 234 4.70 -19.70 5.36
C GLU A 234 4.28 -19.50 3.90
N GLU A 235 4.76 -18.43 3.26
CA GLU A 235 4.32 -17.98 1.94
C GLU A 235 5.46 -17.92 0.92
N THR A 236 5.12 -18.12 -0.35
CA THR A 236 6.03 -18.03 -1.49
C THR A 236 5.42 -17.16 -2.59
N ASN A 237 6.20 -16.77 -3.61
CA ASN A 237 5.64 -16.04 -4.77
C ASN A 237 4.58 -16.81 -5.56
N ALA A 238 4.48 -18.14 -5.38
CA ALA A 238 3.48 -18.96 -6.07
C ALA A 238 2.31 -19.37 -5.16
N ASP A 239 2.45 -19.26 -3.84
CA ASP A 239 1.49 -19.74 -2.86
C ASP A 239 1.49 -18.77 -1.66
N ASN A 240 0.52 -17.87 -1.65
CA ASN A 240 0.34 -16.81 -0.67
C ASN A 240 -1.11 -16.31 -0.71
N TRP A 241 -1.49 -15.41 0.21
CA TRP A 241 -2.87 -14.90 0.31
C TRP A 241 -3.39 -14.15 -0.93
N ALA A 242 -2.51 -13.66 -1.80
CA ALA A 242 -2.86 -12.96 -3.03
C ALA A 242 -3.03 -13.90 -4.24
N ALA A 243 -2.68 -15.18 -4.11
CA ALA A 243 -2.78 -16.16 -5.19
C ALA A 243 -4.23 -16.55 -5.49
N GLY A 244 -4.53 -16.78 -6.78
CA GLY A 244 -5.81 -17.35 -7.23
C GLY A 244 -6.99 -16.38 -7.36
N TRP A 245 -6.84 -15.12 -6.95
CA TRP A 245 -7.91 -14.11 -7.10
C TRP A 245 -7.43 -12.76 -7.64
N THR A 246 -6.11 -12.51 -7.64
CA THR A 246 -5.52 -11.27 -8.16
C THR A 246 -5.14 -11.43 -9.63
N ARG A 247 -5.08 -10.30 -10.36
CA ARG A 247 -4.52 -10.23 -11.71
C ARG A 247 -3.20 -9.53 -11.76
N ASP A 248 -2.32 -10.02 -12.64
CA ASP A 248 -1.04 -9.41 -13.01
C ASP A 248 -0.12 -9.08 -11.83
N LEU A 249 -0.34 -9.70 -10.66
CA LEU A 249 0.54 -9.62 -9.49
C LEU A 249 1.44 -10.85 -9.40
N LEU A 250 0.85 -12.03 -9.52
CA LEU A 250 1.51 -13.32 -9.39
C LEU A 250 1.33 -14.12 -10.68
N PRO A 251 2.17 -15.13 -10.95
CA PRO A 251 1.98 -16.01 -12.10
C PRO A 251 0.57 -16.61 -12.09
N GLU A 252 -0.12 -16.53 -13.24
CA GLU A 252 -1.43 -17.15 -13.39
C GLU A 252 -1.33 -18.67 -13.13
N PRO A 253 -2.34 -19.29 -12.48
CA PRO A 253 -2.35 -20.72 -12.23
C PRO A 253 -2.26 -21.49 -13.56
N VAL A 254 -1.21 -22.30 -13.72
CA VAL A 254 -1.10 -23.12 -14.93
C VAL A 254 -2.04 -24.31 -14.86
N CYS A 255 -2.70 -24.61 -15.98
CA CYS A 255 -3.51 -25.81 -16.10
C CYS A 255 -2.75 -27.09 -15.72
N PRO A 256 -3.37 -28.05 -14.99
CA PRO A 256 -2.75 -29.31 -14.65
C PRO A 256 -2.20 -30.06 -15.87
N GLU A 257 -1.15 -30.86 -15.67
CA GLU A 257 -0.54 -31.67 -16.74
C GLU A 257 -1.59 -32.52 -17.47
N GLY A 258 -1.63 -32.40 -18.81
CA GLY A 258 -2.63 -33.06 -19.66
C GLY A 258 -3.94 -32.28 -19.86
N THR A 259 -3.99 -31.03 -19.43
CA THR A 259 -5.06 -30.08 -19.76
C THR A 259 -4.48 -28.81 -20.40
N GLU A 260 -5.28 -28.13 -21.21
CA GLU A 260 -4.94 -26.85 -21.82
C GLU A 260 -5.93 -25.79 -21.37
N ASP A 261 -5.46 -24.55 -21.27
CA ASP A 261 -6.31 -23.40 -21.00
C ASP A 261 -7.27 -23.17 -22.17
N ALA A 262 -8.57 -23.08 -21.87
CA ALA A 262 -9.62 -22.76 -22.82
C ALA A 262 -9.51 -21.35 -23.41
N GLY A 263 -8.68 -20.46 -22.83
CA GLY A 263 -8.55 -19.06 -23.23
C GLY A 263 -9.81 -18.25 -22.91
N TYR A 264 -10.66 -18.79 -22.03
CA TYR A 264 -11.84 -18.13 -21.48
C TYR A 264 -11.68 -18.11 -19.97
N ASP A 265 -11.31 -16.93 -19.47
CA ASP A 265 -11.42 -16.60 -18.05
C ASP A 265 -12.92 -16.58 -17.70
N THR A 266 -13.31 -17.36 -16.68
CA THR A 266 -14.70 -17.33 -16.20
C THR A 266 -14.88 -16.16 -15.24
N ASP A 267 -16.10 -15.61 -15.13
CA ASP A 267 -16.47 -14.63 -14.10
C ASP A 267 -16.29 -15.28 -12.71
N GLY A 268 -15.07 -15.20 -12.17
CA GLY A 268 -14.61 -15.99 -11.03
C GLY A 268 -13.09 -16.19 -10.99
N GLY A 269 -12.41 -15.95 -12.11
CA GLY A 269 -10.97 -15.82 -12.18
C GLY A 269 -10.18 -17.10 -12.37
N GLU A 270 -10.87 -18.24 -12.50
CA GLU A 270 -10.25 -19.53 -12.79
C GLU A 270 -10.15 -19.78 -14.29
N ASP A 271 -8.95 -20.15 -14.72
CA ASP A 271 -8.69 -20.67 -16.06
C ASP A 271 -9.42 -22.01 -16.23
N VAL A 272 -10.30 -22.06 -17.24
CA VAL A 272 -11.02 -23.29 -17.56
C VAL A 272 -10.09 -24.23 -18.32
N CYS A 273 -9.52 -25.18 -17.59
CA CYS A 273 -8.66 -26.20 -18.16
C CYS A 273 -9.50 -27.33 -18.77
N TYR A 274 -9.28 -27.66 -20.05
CA TYR A 274 -9.92 -28.79 -20.70
C TYR A 274 -8.90 -29.86 -21.08
N ARG A 275 -9.31 -31.13 -20.96
CA ARG A 275 -8.48 -32.26 -21.37
C ARG A 275 -8.59 -32.40 -22.89
N GLN A 276 -7.47 -32.41 -23.62
CA GLN A 276 -7.48 -32.80 -25.04
C GLN A 276 -8.01 -34.24 -25.15
N GLN A 277 -8.98 -34.46 -26.05
CA GLN A 277 -9.43 -35.80 -26.41
C GLN A 277 -8.48 -36.45 -27.40
#